data_AF-A0A2M8B3C3-F1
#
_entry.id   AF-A0A2M8B3C3-F1
#
_cell.length_a   1.000
_cell.length_b   1.000
_cell.length_c   1.000
_cell.angle_alpha   90.00
_cell.angle_beta   90.00
_cell.angle_gamma   90.00
#
_symmetry.space_group_name_H-M   'P 1'
#
loop_
_entity.id
_entity.type
_entity.pdbx_description
1 polymer ?
#
loop_
_entity_poly.entity_id
_entity_poly.type
_entity_poly.pdbx_seq_one_letter_code
_entity_poly.pdbx_strand_id
1 'polypeptide(L)' 'MSTKVFTAHVPLPLAEKVDRIAARLERSRGWIVKQALTAWIDQEDERM' A
#
# COMPACT_ATOMS: atom_id res chain seq x y z
N MET A 1 -5.75 -19.84 -2.77
CA MET A 1 -5.51 -18.64 -1.95
C MET A 1 -6.59 -17.62 -2.33
N SER A 2 -7.34 -17.09 -1.37
CA SER A 2 -8.49 -16.21 -1.64
C SER A 2 -8.09 -14.75 -1.45
N THR A 3 -8.48 -13.87 -2.37
CA THR A 3 -8.23 -12.42 -2.27
C THR A 3 -9.53 -11.67 -2.01
N LYS A 4 -9.51 -10.67 -1.13
CA LYS A 4 -10.63 -9.74 -0.91
C LYS A 4 -10.25 -8.35 -1.40
N VAL A 5 -11.14 -7.68 -2.10
CA VAL A 5 -10.95 -6.30 -2.54
C VAL A 5 -11.29 -5.35 -1.40
N PHE A 6 -10.44 -4.37 -1.16
CA PHE A 6 -10.66 -3.28 -0.23
C PHE A 6 -10.59 -1.95 -0.99
N THR A 7 -11.57 -1.08 -0.75
CA THR A 7 -11.68 0.23 -1.40
C THR A 7 -11.65 1.30 -0.33
N ALA A 8 -10.76 2.28 -0.46
CA ALA A 8 -10.66 3.42 0.43
C ALA A 8 -10.43 4.69 -0.37
N HIS A 9 -11.06 5.79 0.06
CA HIS A 9 -10.71 7.11 -0.43
C HIS A 9 -9.42 7.57 0.25
N VAL A 10 -8.49 8.09 -0.54
CA VAL A 10 -7.23 8.65 -0.04
C VAL A 10 -7.06 10.09 -0.56
N PRO A 11 -6.38 10.98 0.19
CA PRO A 11 -6.06 12.30 -0.31
C PRO A 11 -5.27 12.24 -1.61
N LEU A 12 -5.59 13.13 -2.57
CA LEU A 12 -4.90 13.20 -3.86
C LEU A 12 -3.37 13.28 -3.74
N PRO A 13 -2.78 14.10 -2.82
CA PRO A 13 -1.32 14.17 -2.69
C PRO A 13 -0.68 12.84 -2.28
N LEU A 14 -1.42 12.00 -1.54
CA LEU A 14 -0.94 10.67 -1.15
C LEU A 14 -0.96 9.72 -2.34
N ALA A 15 -2.04 9.73 -3.13
CA ALA A 15 -2.14 8.95 -4.36
C ALA A 15 -1.01 9.29 -5.33
N GLU A 16 -0.75 10.58 -5.58
CA GLU A 16 0.34 11.04 -6.45
C GLU A 16 1.73 10.60 -5.94
N LYS A 17 1.92 10.57 -4.62
CA LYS A 17 3.16 10.06 -4.03
C LYS A 17 3.33 8.57 -4.28
N VAL A 18 2.26 7.78 -4.13
CA VAL A 18 2.28 6.34 -4.45
C VAL A 18 2.60 6.12 -5.92
N ASP A 19 2.01 6.91 -6.82
CA ASP A 19 2.25 6.80 -8.26
C ASP A 19 3.72 7.06 -8.63
N ARG A 20 4.34 8.09 -8.03
CA ARG A 20 5.77 8.37 -8.24
C ARG A 20 6.67 7.25 -7.74
N ILE A 21 6.36 6.66 -6.59
CA ILE A 21 7.13 5.53 -6.04
C ILE A 21 6.95 4.30 -6.92
N ALA A 22 5.72 4.00 -7.34
CA ALA A 22 5.40 2.89 -8.23
C ALA A 22 6.18 3.00 -9.55
N ALA A 23 6.23 4.19 -10.16
CA ALA A 23 7.00 4.47 -11.36
C ALA A 23 8.51 4.28 -11.13
N ARG A 24 9.06 4.79 -10.02
CA ARG A 24 10.49 4.63 -9.68
C ARG A 24 10.90 3.18 -9.48
N LEU A 25 10.02 2.35 -8.94
CA LEU A 25 10.30 0.95 -8.63
C LEU A 25 9.85 -0.01 -9.74
N GLU A 26 9.26 0.50 -10.83
CA GLU A 26 8.68 -0.31 -11.91
C GLU A 26 7.65 -1.34 -11.40
N ARG A 27 6.83 -0.93 -10.43
CA ARG A 27 5.80 -1.77 -9.80
C ARG A 27 4.41 -1.16 -9.94
N SER A 28 3.38 -1.99 -9.71
CA SER A 28 2.00 -1.52 -9.69
C SER A 28 1.66 -0.82 -8.37
N ARG A 29 0.71 0.11 -8.42
CA ARG A 29 0.17 0.80 -7.22
C ARG A 29 -0.35 -0.20 -6.19
N GLY A 30 -1.08 -1.22 -6.65
CA GLY A 30 -1.59 -2.29 -5.78
C GLY A 30 -0.49 -3.08 -5.09
N TRP A 31 0.65 -3.28 -5.74
CA TRP A 31 1.81 -3.91 -5.12
C TRP A 31 2.40 -3.02 -4.00
N ILE A 32 2.54 -1.72 -4.25
CA ILE A 32 3.01 -0.75 -3.23
C ILE A 32 2.07 -0.74 -2.02
N VAL A 33 0.76 -0.66 -2.25
CA VAL A 33 -0.25 -0.64 -1.18
C VAL A 33 -0.22 -1.94 -0.38
N LYS A 34 -0.09 -3.10 -1.05
CA LYS A 34 0.03 -4.39 -0.37
C LYS A 34 1.26 -4.42 0.54
N GLN A 35 2.43 -4.00 0.05
CA GLN A 35 3.65 -3.99 0.85
C GLN A 35 3.57 -3.04 2.03
N ALA A 36 3.05 -1.82 1.82
CA ALA A 36 2.88 -0.86 2.90
C ALA A 36 1.91 -1.36 3.99
N LEU A 37 0.81 -2.00 3.58
CA LEU A 37 -0.16 -2.56 4.54
C LEU A 37 0.42 -3.74 5.31
N THR A 38 1.13 -4.66 4.65
CA THR A 38 1.80 -5.78 5.34
C THR A 38 2.81 -5.26 6.36
N ALA A 39 3.70 -4.37 5.96
CA ALA A 39 4.72 -3.83 6.87
C ALA A 39 4.11 -3.06 8.06
N TRP A 40 2.99 -2.37 7.86
CA TRP A 40 2.30 -1.68 8.94
C TRP A 40 1.63 -2.63 9.92
N ILE A 41 0.97 -3.70 9.44
CA ILE A 41 0.36 -4.72 10.30
C ILE A 41 1.44 -5.45 11.10
N ASP A 42 2.52 -5.88 10.44
CA ASP A 42 3.62 -6.57 11.12
C ASP A 42 4.20 -5.70 12.25
N GLN A 43 4.37 -4.39 12.00
CA GLN A 43 4.83 -3.44 13.02
C GLN A 43 3.83 -3.26 14.17
N GLU A 44 2.53 -3.31 13.90
CA GLU A 44 1.50 -3.13 14.92
C GLU A 44 1.33 -4.38 15.80
N ASP A 45 1.49 -5.58 15.22
CA ASP A 45 1.50 -6.85 15.95
C ASP A 45 2.70 -6.95 16.91
N GLU A 46 3.85 -6.36 16.58
CA GLU A 46 5.02 -6.30 17.49
C GLU A 46 4.84 -5.32 18.67
N ARG A 47 3.86 -4.42 18.59
CA ARG A 47 3.60 -3.38 19.60
C ARG A 47 2.52 -3.76 20.60
N MET A 48 1.72 -4.79 20.31
CA MET A 48 0.70 -5.36 21.19
C MET A 48 1.24 -6.54 21.99
#